data_AF-A0A2P8VYF4-F1
#
_entry.id   AF-A0A2P8VYF4-F1
#
_cell.length_a   1.000
_cell.length_b   1.000
_cell.length_c   1.000
_cell.angle_alpha   90.00
_cell.angle_beta   90.00
_cell.angle_gamma   90.00
#
_symmetry.space_group_name_H-M   'P 1'
#
loop_
_entity.id
_entity.type
_entity.pdbx_description
1 polymer ?
#
loop_
_entity_poly.entity_id
_entity_poly.type
_entity_poly.pdbx_seq_one_letter_code
_entity_poly.pdbx_strand_id
1 'polypeptide(L)'
;MPPVDIRQRAISLIEQLPQSKLAAVVQLLEVLTEPTSQSVANGDETHLLEIIQRRLPEAEQARLNELRDAQRAALDGQRCEWGELTEAEHQELIRYEDLLEQHRVERLEALIELRH
;
A
#
# COMPACT_ATOMS: atom_id res chain seq x y z
N MET A 1 16.81 -19.30 -11.37
CA MET A 1 16.12 -20.59 -11.17
C MET A 1 14.86 -20.57 -12.01
N PRO A 2 14.51 -21.63 -12.74
CA PRO A 2 13.30 -21.61 -13.56
C PRO A 2 12.05 -21.51 -12.66
N PRO A 3 10.94 -20.95 -13.15
CA PRO A 3 9.67 -21.00 -12.43
C PRO A 3 9.32 -22.48 -12.30
N VAL A 4 9.40 -23.01 -11.08
CA VAL A 4 8.87 -24.34 -10.80
C VAL A 4 7.39 -24.25 -11.11
N ASP A 5 6.95 -25.00 -12.11
CA ASP A 5 5.56 -25.04 -12.53
C ASP A 5 4.77 -25.69 -11.38
N ILE A 6 4.32 -24.85 -10.44
CA ILE A 6 3.75 -25.25 -9.13
C ILE A 6 2.65 -26.29 -9.33
N ARG A 7 1.91 -26.16 -10.44
CA ARG A 7 0.89 -27.11 -10.89
C ARG A 7 1.45 -28.51 -11.14
N GLN A 8 2.55 -28.65 -11.88
CA GLN A 8 3.14 -29.95 -12.19
C GLN A 8 3.65 -30.63 -10.92
N ARG A 9 4.26 -29.86 -10.02
CA ARG A 9 4.74 -30.38 -8.74
C ARG A 9 3.59 -30.82 -7.82
N ALA A 10 2.48 -30.09 -7.81
CA ALA A 10 1.29 -30.47 -7.04
C ALA A 10 0.68 -31.78 -7.57
N ILE A 11 0.57 -31.93 -8.90
CA ILE A 11 0.05 -33.15 -9.52
C ILE A 11 0.92 -34.36 -9.15
N SER A 12 2.25 -34.26 -9.29
CA SER A 12 3.15 -35.37 -8.94
C SER A 12 3.09 -35.77 -7.46
N LEU A 13 2.87 -34.80 -6.56
CA LEU A 13 2.72 -35.09 -5.13
C LEU A 13 1.38 -35.78 -4.81
N ILE A 14 0.32 -35.44 -5.54
CA ILE A 14 -0.98 -36.10 -5.40
C ILE A 14 -0.95 -37.54 -5.92
N GLU A 15 -0.25 -37.78 -7.04
CA GLU A 15 -0.09 -39.12 -7.62
C GLU A 15 0.74 -40.07 -6.73
N GLN A 16 1.67 -39.52 -5.94
CA GLN A 16 2.50 -40.29 -5.01
C GLN A 16 1.82 -40.59 -3.67
N LEU A 17 0.60 -40.06 -3.43
CA LEU A 17 -0.10 -40.27 -2.18
C LEU A 17 -0.80 -41.64 -2.13
N PRO A 18 -0.76 -42.33 -0.97
CA PRO A 18 -1.57 -43.52 -0.75
C PRO A 18 -3.05 -43.18 -0.89
N GLN A 19 -3.83 -44.08 -1.52
CA GLN A 19 -5.28 -43.91 -1.69
C GLN A 19 -6.02 -43.62 -0.37
N SER A 20 -5.56 -44.18 0.74
CA SER A 20 -6.13 -43.95 2.07
C SER A 20 -6.02 -42.51 2.57
N LYS A 21 -5.12 -41.70 1.99
CA LYS A 21 -4.88 -40.30 2.37
C LYS A 21 -5.48 -39.30 1.39
N LEU A 22 -5.96 -39.74 0.23
CA LEU A 22 -6.56 -38.85 -0.78
C LEU A 22 -7.79 -38.11 -0.23
N ALA A 23 -8.66 -38.81 0.53
CA ALA A 23 -9.83 -38.20 1.14
C ALA A 23 -9.48 -37.05 2.10
N ALA A 24 -8.44 -37.23 2.93
CA ALA A 24 -7.99 -36.21 3.88
C ALA A 24 -7.37 -35.00 3.16
N VAL A 25 -6.66 -35.23 2.03
CA VAL A 25 -6.08 -34.16 1.22
C VAL A 25 -7.16 -33.37 0.48
N VAL A 26 -8.19 -34.05 -0.05
CA VAL A 26 -9.33 -33.37 -0.66
C VAL A 26 -10.06 -32.50 0.36
N GLN A 27 -10.34 -33.00 1.57
CA GLN A 27 -10.95 -32.20 2.63
C GLN A 27 -10.11 -30.99 3.03
N LEU A 28 -8.78 -31.16 3.13
CA LEU A 28 -7.88 -30.04 3.41
C LEU A 28 -7.91 -29.01 2.27
N LEU A 29 -7.88 -29.47 1.01
CA LEU A 29 -7.96 -28.58 -0.14
C LEU A 29 -9.31 -27.85 -0.20
N GLU A 30 -10.41 -28.53 0.12
CA GLU A 30 -11.75 -27.94 0.22
C GLU A 30 -11.75 -26.79 1.26
N VAL A 31 -11.21 -27.01 2.46
CA VAL A 31 -11.05 -25.96 3.50
C VAL A 31 -10.13 -24.81 3.05
N LEU A 32 -9.09 -25.10 2.27
CA LEU A 32 -8.18 -24.08 1.75
C LEU A 32 -8.76 -23.33 0.54
N THR A 33 -9.72 -23.93 -0.18
CA THR A 33 -10.43 -23.34 -1.32
C THR A 33 -11.76 -22.70 -0.96
N GLU A 34 -12.32 -23.02 0.22
CA GLU A 34 -13.28 -22.13 0.85
C GLU A 34 -12.61 -20.76 0.80
N PRO A 35 -13.24 -19.75 0.16
CA PRO A 35 -12.75 -18.40 0.32
C PRO A 35 -12.72 -18.24 1.83
N THR A 36 -11.52 -18.14 2.39
CA THR A 36 -11.32 -17.77 3.80
C THR A 36 -12.24 -16.60 3.89
N SER A 37 -13.40 -16.78 4.54
CA SER A 37 -14.45 -15.80 4.49
C SER A 37 -13.72 -14.59 4.98
N GLN A 38 -13.42 -13.67 4.05
CA GLN A 38 -12.73 -12.44 4.35
C GLN A 38 -13.67 -11.91 5.39
N SER A 39 -13.25 -12.04 6.66
CA SER A 39 -14.03 -11.71 7.83
C SER A 39 -14.72 -10.44 7.41
N VAL A 40 -16.04 -10.51 7.22
CA VAL A 40 -16.80 -9.44 6.58
C VAL A 40 -16.31 -8.20 7.26
N ALA A 41 -15.44 -7.45 6.58
CA ALA A 41 -14.74 -6.36 7.23
C ALA A 41 -15.90 -5.47 7.62
N ASN A 42 -16.10 -5.33 8.94
CA ASN A 42 -17.16 -4.45 9.43
C ASN A 42 -16.96 -3.14 8.67
N GLY A 43 -18.03 -2.50 8.19
CA GLY A 43 -17.90 -1.32 7.30
C GLY A 43 -16.88 -0.29 7.83
N ASP A 44 -16.76 -0.23 9.16
CA ASP A 44 -15.78 0.54 9.92
C ASP A 44 -14.32 0.11 9.65
N GLU A 45 -13.99 -1.19 9.66
CA GLU A 45 -12.65 -1.70 9.34
C GLU A 45 -12.24 -1.38 7.90
N THR A 46 -13.14 -1.53 6.92
CA THR A 46 -12.88 -1.11 5.53
C THR A 46 -12.57 0.38 5.43
N HIS A 47 -13.31 1.22 6.15
CA HIS A 47 -13.08 2.66 6.17
C HIS A 47 -11.73 3.02 6.79
N LEU A 48 -11.36 2.37 7.90
CA LEU A 48 -10.06 2.57 8.54
C LEU A 48 -8.90 2.15 7.62
N LEU A 49 -9.06 1.05 6.88
CA LEU A 49 -8.10 0.61 5.88
C LEU A 49 -7.97 1.60 4.71
N GLU A 50 -9.06 2.23 4.28
CA GLU A 50 -9.03 3.31 3.27
C GLU A 50 -8.26 4.53 3.78
N ILE A 51 -8.51 4.97 5.01
CA ILE A 51 -7.77 6.07 5.65
C ILE A 51 -6.27 5.74 5.70
N ILE A 52 -5.91 4.52 6.10
CA ILE A 52 -4.50 4.10 6.20
C ILE A 52 -3.80 4.09 4.84
N GLN A 53 -4.53 3.74 3.79
CA GLN A 53 -4.02 3.66 2.43
C GLN A 53 -4.04 5.00 1.69
N ARG A 54 -4.65 6.04 2.27
CA ARG A 54 -4.78 7.37 1.67
C ARG A 54 -3.42 7.94 1.31
N ARG A 55 -3.29 8.39 0.06
CA ARG A 55 -2.10 9.04 -0.50
C ARG A 55 -2.53 10.24 -1.32
N LEU A 56 -1.61 11.17 -1.54
CA LEU A 56 -1.83 12.21 -2.54
C LEU A 56 -2.00 11.56 -3.92
N PRO A 57 -2.89 12.08 -4.77
CA PRO A 57 -2.94 11.75 -6.18
C PRO A 57 -1.56 11.93 -6.84
N GLU A 58 -1.25 11.12 -7.86
CA GLU A 58 0.08 11.13 -8.49
C GLU A 58 0.48 12.53 -9.01
N ALA A 59 -0.47 13.28 -9.58
CA ALA A 59 -0.22 14.63 -10.07
C ALA A 59 0.15 15.61 -8.94
N GLU A 60 -0.54 15.53 -7.81
CA GLU A 60 -0.25 16.36 -6.63
C GLU A 60 1.09 15.95 -5.99
N GLN A 61 1.37 14.65 -5.93
CA GLN A 61 2.64 14.14 -5.43
C GLN A 61 3.82 14.57 -6.32
N ALA A 62 3.64 14.57 -7.65
CA ALA A 62 4.65 15.06 -8.59
C ALA A 62 4.89 16.56 -8.39
N ARG A 63 3.81 17.36 -8.30
CA ARG A 63 3.89 18.80 -8.05
C ARG A 63 4.61 19.13 -6.74
N LEU A 64 4.29 18.41 -5.66
CA LEU A 64 4.98 18.56 -4.39
C LEU A 64 6.49 18.25 -4.49
N ASN A 65 6.86 17.22 -5.24
CA ASN A 65 8.27 16.88 -5.45
C ASN A 65 9.02 17.99 -6.20
N GLU A 66 8.41 18.54 -7.26
CA GLU A 66 8.97 19.69 -7.99
C GLU A 66 9.20 20.90 -7.06
N LEU A 67 8.21 21.24 -6.24
CA LEU A 67 8.30 22.35 -5.28
C LEU A 67 9.41 22.13 -4.24
N ARG A 68 9.54 20.91 -3.71
CA ARG A 68 10.61 20.57 -2.75
C ARG A 68 11.99 20.63 -3.37
N ASP A 69 12.13 20.16 -4.61
CA ASP A 69 13.41 20.18 -5.31
C ASP A 69 13.82 21.61 -5.67
N ALA A 70 12.88 22.46 -6.10
CA ALA A 70 13.11 23.89 -6.30
C ALA A 70 13.49 24.61 -4.99
N GLN A 71 12.80 24.32 -3.87
CA GLN A 71 13.16 24.89 -2.56
C GLN A 71 14.57 24.48 -2.12
N ARG A 72 14.94 23.20 -2.31
CA ARG A 72 16.27 22.69 -1.96
C ARG A 72 17.36 23.36 -2.80
N ALA A 73 17.12 23.48 -4.10
CA ALA A 73 18.05 24.17 -5.01
C ALA A 73 18.26 25.64 -4.61
N ALA A 74 17.19 26.34 -4.20
CA ALA A 74 17.28 27.71 -3.71
C ALA A 74 18.10 27.83 -2.39
N LEU A 75 17.90 26.89 -1.46
CA LEU A 75 18.64 26.85 -0.17
C LEU A 75 20.13 26.55 -0.34
N ASP A 76 20.49 25.70 -1.32
CA ASP A 76 21.88 25.30 -1.57
C ASP A 76 22.69 26.37 -2.34
N GLY A 77 22.09 27.54 -2.62
CA GLY A 77 22.74 28.65 -3.34
C GLY A 77 23.10 28.30 -4.79
N GLN A 78 22.66 27.14 -5.28
CA GLN A 78 22.77 26.79 -6.69
C GLN A 78 21.72 27.61 -7.42
N ARG A 79 22.17 28.51 -8.30
CA ARG A 79 21.33 29.05 -9.37
C ARG A 79 20.99 27.92 -10.34
N CYS A 80 20.20 26.96 -9.88
CA CYS A 80 19.55 26.00 -10.76
C CYS A 80 18.55 26.76 -11.63
N GLU A 81 18.24 26.20 -12.79
CA GLU A 81 17.33 26.77 -13.80
C GLU A 81 15.93 27.09 -13.24
N TRP A 82 15.60 26.56 -12.05
CA TRP A 82 14.32 26.68 -11.36
C TRP A 82 14.14 27.98 -10.54
N GLY A 83 15.20 28.74 -10.27
CA GLY A 83 15.11 29.99 -9.51
C GLY A 83 14.64 29.82 -8.05
N GLU A 84 14.47 30.93 -7.34
CA GLU A 84 13.78 30.93 -6.04
C GLU A 84 12.29 30.70 -6.25
N LEU A 85 11.66 29.88 -5.40
CA LEU A 85 10.21 29.70 -5.41
C LEU A 85 9.50 31.04 -5.22
N THR A 86 8.48 31.28 -6.02
CA THR A 86 7.59 32.43 -5.82
C THR A 86 6.81 32.30 -4.50
N GLU A 87 6.27 33.41 -4.00
CA GLU A 87 5.42 33.42 -2.80
C GLU A 87 4.21 32.46 -2.95
N ALA A 88 3.61 32.42 -4.13
CA ALA A 88 2.49 31.54 -4.41
C ALA A 88 2.89 30.06 -4.33
N GLU A 89 4.06 29.71 -4.86
CA GLU A 89 4.59 28.34 -4.81
C GLU A 89 5.05 27.94 -3.40
N HIS A 90 5.58 28.88 -2.62
CA HIS A 90 5.84 28.67 -1.19
C HIS A 90 4.55 28.36 -0.42
N GLN A 91 3.48 29.11 -0.67
CA GLN A 91 2.18 28.85 -0.05
C GLN A 91 1.58 27.51 -0.52
N GLU A 92 1.76 27.17 -1.79
CA GLU A 92 1.36 25.87 -2.34
C GLU A 92 2.10 24.72 -1.63
N LEU A 93 3.42 24.85 -1.44
CA LEU A 93 4.24 23.87 -0.72
C LEU A 93 3.77 23.69 0.73
N ILE A 94 3.53 24.79 1.45
CA ILE A 94 3.03 24.74 2.84
C ILE A 94 1.70 23.97 2.90
N ARG A 95 0.76 24.25 1.98
CA ARG A 95 -0.54 23.57 1.95
C ARG A 95 -0.40 22.06 1.75
N TYR A 96 0.50 21.63 0.86
CA TYR A 96 0.74 20.20 0.66
C TYR A 96 1.37 19.54 1.89
N GLU A 97 2.30 20.19 2.57
CA GLU A 97 2.88 19.66 3.82
C GLU A 97 1.82 19.55 4.91
N ASP A 98 0.98 20.58 5.10
CA ASP A 98 -0.11 20.57 6.08
C ASP A 98 -1.10 19.41 5.81
N LEU A 99 -1.47 19.20 4.55
CA LEU A 99 -2.35 18.09 4.15
C LEU A 99 -1.71 16.73 4.42
N LEU A 100 -0.40 16.59 4.17
CA LEU A 100 0.33 15.36 4.47
C LEU A 100 0.41 15.09 5.98
N GLU A 101 0.61 16.12 6.81
CA GLU A 101 0.58 15.96 8.26
C GLU A 101 -0.81 15.56 8.76
N GLN A 102 -1.89 16.15 8.21
CA GLN A 102 -3.25 15.73 8.53
C GLN A 102 -3.48 14.26 8.19
N HIS A 103 -3.12 13.81 6.98
CA HIS A 103 -3.21 12.40 6.60
C HIS A 103 -2.39 11.48 7.52
N ARG A 104 -1.24 11.94 8.02
CA ARG A 104 -0.42 11.15 8.96
C ARG A 104 -1.11 10.99 10.31
N VAL A 105 -1.75 12.05 10.82
CA VAL A 105 -2.54 11.99 12.06
C VAL A 105 -3.72 11.05 11.89
N GLU A 106 -4.53 11.24 10.84
CA GLU A 106 -5.68 10.37 10.54
C GLU A 106 -5.27 8.90 10.42
N ARG A 107 -4.15 8.62 9.74
CA ARG A 107 -3.62 7.26 9.61
C ARG A 107 -3.18 6.68 10.95
N LEU A 108 -2.55 7.47 11.82
CA LEU A 108 -2.15 7.01 13.15
C LEU A 108 -3.37 6.70 14.02
N GLU A 109 -4.39 7.54 13.98
CA GLU A 109 -5.67 7.32 14.67
C GLU A 109 -6.32 6.03 14.16
N ALA A 110 -6.42 5.84 12.84
CA ALA A 110 -6.99 4.63 12.27
C ALA A 110 -6.21 3.35 12.63
N LEU A 111 -4.88 3.42 12.71
CA LEU A 111 -4.05 2.30 13.17
C LEU A 111 -4.25 1.97 14.66
N ILE A 112 -4.53 2.98 15.49
CA ILE A 112 -4.86 2.78 16.91
C ILE A 112 -6.22 2.11 17.02
N GLU A 113 -7.21 2.57 16.25
CA GLU A 113 -8.56 2.01 16.25
C GLU A 113 -8.59 0.56 15.76
N LEU A 114 -7.85 0.21 14.70
CA LEU A 114 -7.76 -1.19 14.24
C LEU A 114 -7.08 -2.15 15.22
N ARG A 115 -6.34 -1.63 16.20
CA ARG A 115 -5.67 -2.44 17.23
C ARG A 115 -6.62 -2.84 18.36
N HIS A 116 -7.76 -2.17 18.51
CA HIS A 116 -8.73 -2.36 19.60
C HIS A 116 -9.90 -3.21 19.17
#